data_AF-A0A1F4PHR7-F1
#
_entry.id   AF-A0A1F4PHR7-F1
#
_cell.length_a   1.000
_cell.length_b   1.000
_cell.length_c   1.000
_cell.angle_alpha   90.00
_cell.angle_beta   90.00
_cell.angle_gamma   90.00
#
_symmetry.space_group_name_H-M   'P 1'
#
loop_
_entity.id
_entity.type
_entity.pdbx_description
1 polymer ?
#
loop_
_entity_poly.entity_id
_entity_poly.type
_entity_poly.pdbx_seq_one_letter_code
_entity_poly.pdbx_strand_id
1 'polypeptide(L)'
;MKNKVFILVAISVLPLHSQDKPDLEFNDVENRFAPKSMDKTLKAFGKSTSIRWVARQIRKQLSTADDESEKDTYLKFFKIAQNDMKIPKEDQLPVQYSNFQEEPWINTLAVAHVRSILVNRLLSDHKNSFAIGPARRAAYHEVMHSVYNDKLIACLFPCAYCVGLVSSLIAFRLLIVDKEMTIKDLVIRTTGLALSIGLNRASRILAIKFARYQEQRADIESYKRLKCYKCVEEMRTHSPSNIDFENSFGYVATDRLQIFYDRYKQASCLCPFHKKREHEDRSIFISEISEEELKEYAQQARSA
;
A
#
# COMPACT_ATOMS: atom_id res chain seq x y z
N MET A 1 -63.42 3.92 -1.83
CA MET A 1 -62.22 3.18 -1.37
C MET A 1 -61.30 2.93 -2.56
N LYS A 2 -60.00 3.05 -2.34
CA LYS A 2 -58.96 3.43 -3.33
C LYS A 2 -58.59 2.29 -4.30
N ASN A 3 -58.87 2.46 -5.59
CA ASN A 3 -58.26 1.69 -6.67
C ASN A 3 -56.84 2.21 -6.92
N LYS A 4 -55.82 1.42 -6.58
CA LYS A 4 -54.42 1.71 -6.92
C LYS A 4 -54.09 1.05 -8.26
N VAL A 5 -54.02 1.87 -9.30
CA VAL A 5 -53.46 1.51 -10.60
C VAL A 5 -51.93 1.42 -10.42
N PHE A 6 -51.38 0.23 -10.61
CA PHE A 6 -49.93 0.03 -10.74
C PHE A 6 -49.56 0.23 -12.21
N ILE A 7 -48.85 1.33 -12.51
CA ILE A 7 -48.20 1.52 -13.81
C ILE A 7 -46.83 0.84 -13.71
N LEU A 8 -46.70 -0.30 -14.39
CA LEU A 8 -45.42 -0.97 -14.59
C LEU A 8 -44.71 -0.25 -15.74
N VAL A 9 -43.75 0.62 -15.44
CA VAL A 9 -42.86 1.19 -16.47
C VAL A 9 -41.77 0.16 -16.75
N ALA A 10 -41.98 -0.65 -17.79
CA ALA A 10 -40.91 -1.45 -18.38
C ALA A 10 -40.01 -0.51 -19.18
N ILE A 11 -38.92 -0.04 -18.56
CA ILE A 11 -37.81 0.54 -19.33
C ILE A 11 -37.02 -0.65 -19.89
N SER A 12 -37.27 -0.95 -21.16
CA SER A 12 -36.40 -1.76 -22.00
C SER A 12 -35.07 -1.02 -22.17
N VAL A 13 -34.14 -1.23 -21.24
CA VAL A 13 -32.73 -0.89 -21.43
C VAL A 13 -32.15 -2.03 -22.24
N LEU A 14 -32.05 -1.82 -23.55
CA LEU A 14 -31.14 -2.56 -24.42
C LEU A 14 -29.76 -2.65 -23.72
N PRO A 15 -29.09 -3.81 -23.70
CA PRO A 15 -27.77 -3.92 -23.12
C PRO A 15 -26.79 -3.16 -24.02
N LEU A 16 -26.61 -1.87 -23.73
CA LEU A 16 -25.38 -1.18 -24.04
C LEU A 16 -24.27 -2.00 -23.38
N HIS A 17 -23.46 -2.66 -24.20
CA HIS A 17 -22.24 -3.35 -23.79
C HIS A 17 -21.31 -2.36 -23.06
N SER A 18 -21.52 -2.12 -21.77
CA SER A 18 -20.38 -1.96 -20.88
C SER A 18 -19.88 -3.38 -20.63
N GLN A 19 -18.69 -3.69 -21.15
CA GLN A 19 -17.94 -4.84 -20.67
C GLN A 19 -17.53 -4.53 -19.22
N ASP A 20 -18.48 -4.66 -18.29
CA ASP A 20 -18.17 -4.73 -16.88
C ASP A 20 -17.30 -5.97 -16.72
N LYS A 21 -15.98 -5.75 -16.56
CA LYS A 21 -15.02 -6.82 -16.33
C LYS A 21 -15.53 -7.64 -15.13
N PRO A 22 -15.52 -8.99 -15.20
CA PRO A 22 -16.01 -9.81 -14.11
C PRO A 22 -15.29 -9.42 -12.82
N ASP A 23 -16.06 -9.29 -11.72
CA ASP A 23 -15.50 -9.15 -10.38
C ASP A 23 -14.80 -10.47 -10.01
N LEU A 24 -13.55 -10.60 -10.43
CA LEU A 24 -12.72 -11.76 -10.13
C LEU A 24 -12.42 -11.77 -8.63
N GLU A 25 -12.86 -12.82 -7.96
CA GLU A 25 -12.55 -13.03 -6.56
C GLU A 25 -11.12 -13.55 -6.39
N PHE A 26 -10.41 -13.04 -5.38
CA PHE A 26 -9.03 -13.44 -5.03
C PHE A 26 -8.94 -13.89 -3.57
N ASN A 27 -9.95 -14.65 -3.11
CA ASN A 27 -10.14 -15.05 -1.71
C ASN A 27 -9.11 -16.06 -1.18
N ASP A 28 -8.39 -16.72 -2.08
CA ASP A 28 -7.31 -17.67 -1.84
C ASP A 28 -5.91 -17.01 -1.80
N VAL A 29 -5.80 -15.75 -2.23
CA VAL A 29 -4.57 -14.98 -2.09
C VAL A 29 -4.63 -14.15 -0.80
N GLU A 30 -4.20 -14.77 0.29
CA GLU A 30 -4.30 -14.20 1.64
C GLU A 30 -2.99 -13.57 2.13
N ASN A 31 -3.09 -12.61 3.05
CA ASN A 31 -1.91 -12.10 3.73
C ASN A 31 -1.42 -13.15 4.75
N ARG A 32 -0.16 -13.59 4.64
CA ARG A 32 0.44 -14.61 5.53
C ARG A 32 0.84 -14.06 6.89
N PHE A 33 1.00 -12.75 7.00
CA PHE A 33 1.37 -12.08 8.24
C PHE A 33 0.16 -11.69 9.09
N ALA A 34 -1.06 -11.93 8.59
CA ALA A 34 -2.29 -11.67 9.33
C ALA A 34 -3.41 -12.67 8.99
N PRO A 35 -4.04 -13.33 9.99
CA PRO A 35 -5.27 -14.09 9.75
C PRO A 35 -6.38 -13.22 9.13
N LYS A 36 -7.31 -13.81 8.37
CA LYS A 36 -8.40 -13.09 7.67
C LYS A 36 -9.15 -12.09 8.54
N SER A 37 -9.49 -12.47 9.77
CA SER A 37 -10.20 -11.60 10.72
C SER A 37 -9.35 -10.38 11.11
N MET A 38 -8.05 -10.57 11.30
CA MET A 38 -7.12 -9.50 11.61
C MET A 38 -6.88 -8.60 10.39
N ASP A 39 -6.69 -9.16 9.19
CA ASP A 39 -6.56 -8.38 7.94
C ASP A 39 -7.79 -7.47 7.74
N LYS A 40 -9.00 -8.01 7.92
CA LYS A 40 -10.25 -7.23 7.84
C LYS A 40 -10.26 -6.07 8.84
N THR A 41 -9.91 -6.33 10.11
CA THR A 41 -9.87 -5.31 11.16
C THR A 41 -8.82 -4.23 10.88
N LEU A 42 -7.61 -4.62 10.50
CA LEU A 42 -6.51 -3.69 10.18
C LEU A 42 -6.83 -2.84 8.95
N LYS A 43 -7.45 -3.43 7.92
CA LYS A 43 -7.97 -2.70 6.75
C LYS A 43 -9.05 -1.69 7.13
N ALA A 44 -9.98 -2.08 7.99
CA ALA A 44 -11.04 -1.18 8.48
C ALA A 44 -10.46 -0.02 9.31
N PHE A 45 -9.50 -0.33 10.19
CA PHE A 45 -8.82 0.67 11.02
C PHE A 45 -8.08 1.71 10.16
N GLY A 46 -7.27 1.28 9.19
CA GLY A 46 -6.52 2.19 8.31
C GLY A 46 -7.39 3.08 7.43
N LYS A 47 -8.63 2.66 7.13
CA LYS A 47 -9.63 3.43 6.38
C LYS A 47 -10.58 4.25 7.26
N SER A 48 -10.47 4.12 8.58
CA SER A 48 -11.39 4.77 9.51
C SER A 48 -11.36 6.30 9.37
N THR A 49 -12.49 6.95 9.63
CA THR A 49 -12.61 8.41 9.58
C THR A 49 -11.66 9.08 10.56
N SER A 50 -11.43 8.49 11.74
CA SER A 50 -10.52 9.02 12.74
C SER A 50 -9.07 9.04 12.26
N ILE A 51 -8.58 7.94 11.67
CA ILE A 51 -7.20 7.87 11.15
C ILE A 51 -7.01 8.84 9.98
N ARG A 52 -7.98 8.92 9.06
CA ARG A 52 -7.95 9.92 7.98
C ARG A 52 -7.94 11.35 8.50
N TRP A 53 -8.73 11.64 9.55
CA TRP A 53 -8.73 12.95 10.19
C TRP A 53 -7.36 13.29 10.78
N VAL A 54 -6.73 12.37 11.52
CA VAL A 54 -5.38 12.56 12.08
C VAL A 54 -4.36 12.80 10.97
N ALA A 55 -4.38 12.01 9.90
CA ALA A 55 -3.50 12.18 8.75
C ALA A 55 -3.64 13.59 8.15
N ARG A 56 -4.89 14.08 7.98
CA ARG A 56 -5.15 15.44 7.50
C ARG A 56 -4.61 16.51 8.44
N GLN A 57 -4.76 16.36 9.76
CA GLN A 57 -4.24 17.35 10.71
C GLN A 57 -2.71 17.42 10.65
N ILE A 58 -2.04 16.27 10.61
CA ILE A 58 -0.58 16.21 10.47
C ILE A 58 -0.16 16.88 9.17
N ARG A 59 -0.80 16.55 8.04
CA ARG A 59 -0.50 17.18 6.73
C ARG A 59 -0.69 18.70 6.73
N LYS A 60 -1.67 19.23 7.46
CA LYS A 60 -1.88 20.69 7.59
C LYS A 60 -0.77 21.39 8.38
N GLN A 61 -0.16 20.69 9.33
CA GLN A 61 0.94 21.23 10.13
C GLN A 61 2.28 21.17 9.39
N LEU A 62 2.39 20.25 8.43
CA LEU A 62 3.54 20.12 7.56
C LEU A 62 3.39 21.07 6.35
N SER A 63 4.50 21.60 5.85
CA SER A 63 4.48 22.35 4.60
C SER A 63 3.99 21.46 3.44
N THR A 64 3.27 22.06 2.49
CA THR A 64 2.82 21.36 1.29
C THR A 64 4.03 20.88 0.48
N ALA A 65 4.04 19.59 0.19
CA ALA A 65 4.98 18.98 -0.74
C ALA A 65 4.63 19.37 -2.18
N ASP A 66 5.62 19.75 -2.97
CA ASP A 66 5.46 19.98 -4.41
C ASP A 66 5.06 18.69 -5.12
N ASP A 67 4.12 18.79 -6.06
CA ASP A 67 3.70 17.64 -6.87
C ASP A 67 4.53 17.56 -8.15
N GLU A 68 5.33 16.51 -8.28
CA GLU A 68 6.18 16.30 -9.45
C GLU A 68 5.52 15.44 -10.52
N SER A 69 4.28 14.99 -10.30
CA SER A 69 3.62 14.05 -11.22
C SER A 69 3.48 14.56 -12.66
N GLU A 70 3.34 15.87 -12.87
CA GLU A 70 3.26 16.43 -14.23
C GLU A 70 4.59 16.40 -14.98
N LYS A 71 5.72 16.25 -14.28
CA LYS A 71 7.08 16.29 -14.87
C LYS A 71 7.47 14.98 -15.56
N ASP A 72 6.79 13.86 -15.27
CA ASP A 72 7.23 12.53 -15.69
C ASP A 72 6.08 11.54 -15.90
N THR A 73 6.04 10.88 -17.06
CA THR A 73 5.07 9.83 -17.41
C THR A 73 4.98 8.73 -16.35
N TYR A 74 6.10 8.34 -15.73
CA TYR A 74 6.10 7.33 -14.68
C TYR A 74 5.33 7.81 -13.44
N LEU A 75 5.54 9.05 -13.01
CA LEU A 75 4.86 9.62 -11.85
C LEU A 75 3.35 9.84 -12.11
N LYS A 76 2.95 10.11 -13.35
CA LYS A 76 1.53 10.21 -13.74
C LYS A 76 0.75 8.92 -13.43
N PHE A 77 1.37 7.73 -13.48
CA PHE A 77 0.70 6.48 -13.09
C PHE A 77 0.23 6.48 -11.63
N PHE A 78 0.95 7.13 -10.72
CA PHE A 78 0.56 7.22 -9.31
C PHE A 78 -0.70 8.07 -9.12
N LYS A 79 -0.84 9.16 -9.88
CA LYS A 79 -2.07 9.96 -9.88
C LYS A 79 -3.25 9.21 -10.49
N ILE A 80 -3.01 8.47 -11.57
CA ILE A 80 -4.04 7.64 -12.18
C ILE A 80 -4.49 6.54 -11.21
N ALA A 81 -3.55 5.89 -10.52
CA ALA A 81 -3.86 4.93 -9.48
C ALA A 81 -4.71 5.57 -8.37
N GLN A 82 -4.33 6.73 -7.81
CA GLN A 82 -5.14 7.42 -6.79
C GLN A 82 -6.59 7.68 -7.23
N ASN A 83 -6.80 8.04 -8.50
CA ASN A 83 -8.13 8.24 -9.07
C ASN A 83 -8.91 6.93 -9.21
N ASP A 84 -8.30 5.89 -9.77
CA ASP A 84 -8.91 4.55 -9.92
C ASP A 84 -9.26 3.91 -8.56
N MET A 85 -8.51 4.26 -7.51
CA MET A 85 -8.75 3.85 -6.14
C MET A 85 -9.88 4.63 -5.45
N LYS A 86 -10.46 5.63 -6.14
CA LYS A 86 -11.50 6.54 -5.66
C LYS A 86 -11.10 7.26 -4.37
N ILE A 87 -9.83 7.65 -4.26
CA ILE A 87 -9.37 8.46 -3.12
C ILE A 87 -9.97 9.87 -3.26
N PRO A 88 -10.69 10.37 -2.23
CA PRO A 88 -11.24 11.72 -2.24
C PRO A 88 -10.15 12.74 -2.53
N LYS A 89 -10.47 13.80 -3.28
CA LYS A 89 -9.50 14.80 -3.74
C LYS A 89 -8.71 15.43 -2.58
N GLU A 90 -9.36 15.63 -1.44
CA GLU A 90 -8.76 16.15 -0.22
C GLU A 90 -7.80 15.18 0.49
N ASP A 91 -7.87 13.89 0.17
CA ASP A 91 -7.03 12.84 0.73
C ASP A 91 -5.89 12.43 -0.23
N GLN A 92 -5.95 12.84 -1.50
CA GLN A 92 -4.92 12.57 -2.49
C GLN A 92 -3.60 13.22 -2.12
N LEU A 93 -2.52 12.47 -2.28
CA LEU A 93 -1.17 12.90 -1.96
C LEU A 93 -0.43 13.39 -3.21
N PRO A 94 0.41 14.44 -3.08
CA PRO A 94 1.40 14.78 -4.10
C PRO A 94 2.39 13.62 -4.30
N VAL A 95 2.94 13.51 -5.50
CA VAL A 95 3.90 12.45 -5.85
C VAL A 95 5.26 13.10 -6.08
N GLN A 96 6.32 12.57 -5.46
CA GLN A 96 7.65 13.17 -5.46
C GLN A 96 8.72 12.11 -5.68
N TYR A 97 9.81 12.47 -6.35
CA TYR A 97 11.01 11.67 -6.27
C TYR A 97 11.69 11.84 -4.91
N SER A 98 12.20 10.75 -4.35
CA SER A 98 13.06 10.78 -3.17
C SER A 98 14.49 10.32 -3.50
N ASN A 99 15.45 11.12 -3.04
CA ASN A 99 16.86 10.71 -2.97
C ASN A 99 17.02 9.88 -1.69
N PHE A 100 16.76 8.57 -1.75
CA PHE A 100 16.90 7.67 -0.58
C PHE A 100 18.30 7.68 0.06
N GLN A 101 19.32 8.24 -0.61
CA GLN A 101 20.69 8.36 -0.10
C GLN A 101 20.93 9.55 0.83
N GLU A 102 20.02 10.53 0.92
CA GLU A 102 20.30 11.81 1.61
C GLU A 102 19.48 12.07 2.89
N GLU A 103 18.52 11.22 3.27
CA GLU A 103 17.70 11.43 4.48
C GLU A 103 18.04 10.43 5.61
N PRO A 104 18.82 10.82 6.64
CA PRO A 104 19.36 9.88 7.63
C PRO A 104 18.39 9.45 8.75
N TRP A 105 17.10 9.81 8.71
CA TRP A 105 16.25 9.66 9.89
C TRP A 105 14.88 9.02 9.58
N ILE A 106 14.59 7.94 10.31
CA ILE A 106 13.32 7.18 10.28
C ILE A 106 12.11 8.11 10.52
N ASN A 107 12.26 9.17 11.32
CA ASN A 107 11.20 10.15 11.57
C ASN A 107 10.96 11.12 10.40
N THR A 108 12.01 11.57 9.71
CA THR A 108 11.85 12.50 8.56
C THR A 108 11.20 11.76 7.39
N LEU A 109 11.62 10.53 7.11
CA LEU A 109 11.04 9.69 6.07
C LEU A 109 9.59 9.33 6.38
N ALA A 110 9.26 8.94 7.62
CA ALA A 110 7.89 8.58 7.96
C ALA A 110 6.94 9.79 7.90
N VAL A 111 7.40 10.97 8.29
CA VAL A 111 6.67 12.25 8.11
C VAL A 111 6.55 12.61 6.62
N ALA A 112 7.60 12.41 5.83
CA ALA A 112 7.60 12.64 4.39
C ALA A 112 6.59 11.74 3.66
N HIS A 113 6.53 10.45 4.02
CA HIS A 113 5.56 9.51 3.47
C HIS A 113 4.11 9.73 3.93
N VAL A 114 3.88 10.54 4.97
CA VAL A 114 2.53 10.98 5.36
C VAL A 114 2.06 12.16 4.51
N ARG A 115 2.98 12.98 3.99
CA ARG A 115 2.68 14.17 3.16
C ARG A 115 2.73 13.93 1.65
N SER A 116 3.44 12.91 1.19
CA SER A 116 3.60 12.62 -0.24
C SER A 116 3.81 11.13 -0.50
N ILE A 117 3.53 10.71 -1.72
CA ILE A 117 3.98 9.43 -2.25
C ILE A 117 5.40 9.61 -2.75
N LEU A 118 6.35 8.95 -2.09
CA LEU A 118 7.76 9.03 -2.45
C LEU A 118 8.13 7.89 -3.38
N VAL A 119 8.69 8.24 -4.54
CA VAL A 119 9.15 7.30 -5.56
C VAL A 119 10.67 7.36 -5.61
N ASN A 120 11.34 6.21 -5.51
CA ASN A 120 12.80 6.17 -5.52
C ASN A 120 13.36 6.76 -6.82
N ARG A 121 14.18 7.81 -6.73
CA ARG A 121 14.78 8.46 -7.91
C ARG A 121 15.68 7.52 -8.71
N LEU A 122 16.28 6.49 -8.09
CA LEU A 122 17.06 5.48 -8.82
C LEU A 122 16.22 4.67 -9.83
N LEU A 123 14.90 4.58 -9.62
CA LEU A 123 13.98 4.00 -10.60
C LEU A 123 13.74 4.94 -11.78
N SER A 124 13.95 6.25 -11.61
CA SER A 124 13.82 7.26 -12.67
C SER A 124 14.95 7.19 -13.70
N ASP A 125 16.16 6.82 -13.28
CA ASP A 125 17.33 6.73 -14.16
C ASP A 125 17.23 5.53 -15.13
N HIS A 126 16.39 4.55 -14.79
CA HIS A 126 16.06 3.40 -15.64
C HIS A 126 14.62 3.41 -16.16
N LYS A 127 13.88 4.53 -16.03
CA LYS A 127 12.43 4.60 -16.33
C LYS A 127 12.05 4.12 -17.73
N ASN A 128 12.92 4.33 -18.71
CA ASN A 128 12.68 3.95 -20.11
C ASN A 128 12.76 2.43 -20.35
N SER A 129 13.34 1.66 -19.43
CA SER A 129 13.38 0.20 -19.50
C SER A 129 12.37 -0.48 -18.57
N PHE A 130 11.47 0.28 -17.92
CA PHE A 130 10.37 -0.34 -17.17
C PHE A 130 9.24 -0.71 -18.10
N ALA A 131 8.90 -2.00 -18.09
CA ALA A 131 7.63 -2.46 -18.64
C ALA A 131 6.46 -1.82 -17.85
N ILE A 132 5.34 -1.65 -18.55
CA ILE A 132 4.18 -0.94 -18.01
C ILE A 132 3.52 -1.66 -16.82
N GLY A 133 3.57 -2.99 -16.79
CA GLY A 133 3.07 -3.82 -15.70
C GLY A 133 3.74 -3.48 -14.38
N PRO A 134 5.08 -3.56 -14.28
CA PRO A 134 5.83 -3.07 -13.12
C PRO A 134 5.53 -1.64 -12.71
N ALA A 135 5.44 -0.72 -13.67
CA ALA A 135 5.15 0.67 -13.39
C ALA A 135 3.77 0.86 -12.73
N ARG A 136 2.73 0.26 -13.34
CA ARG A 136 1.36 0.30 -12.81
C ARG A 136 1.26 -0.40 -11.46
N ARG A 137 1.94 -1.55 -11.28
CA ARG A 137 1.96 -2.27 -10.00
C ARG A 137 2.55 -1.39 -8.91
N ALA A 138 3.73 -0.81 -9.15
CA ALA A 138 4.40 0.08 -8.19
C ALA A 138 3.51 1.27 -7.82
N ALA A 139 2.85 1.89 -8.82
CA ALA A 139 1.90 2.96 -8.58
C ALA A 139 0.74 2.55 -7.65
N TYR A 140 0.07 1.43 -7.93
CA TYR A 140 -1.00 0.93 -7.04
C TYR A 140 -0.48 0.52 -5.66
N HIS A 141 0.71 -0.06 -5.58
CA HIS A 141 1.33 -0.48 -4.32
C HIS A 141 1.59 0.72 -3.39
N GLU A 142 2.23 1.78 -3.87
CA GLU A 142 2.47 2.96 -3.04
C GLU A 142 1.18 3.70 -2.67
N VAL A 143 0.21 3.72 -3.59
CA VAL A 143 -1.11 4.28 -3.32
C VAL A 143 -1.84 3.45 -2.26
N MET A 144 -1.67 2.12 -2.19
CA MET A 144 -2.23 1.30 -1.12
C MET A 144 -1.76 1.71 0.26
N HIS A 145 -0.48 2.03 0.43
CA HIS A 145 0.03 2.55 1.70
C HIS A 145 -0.68 3.84 2.10
N SER A 146 -0.99 4.69 1.13
CA SER A 146 -1.73 5.94 1.34
C SER A 146 -3.20 5.69 1.70
N VAL A 147 -3.90 4.80 0.99
CA VAL A 147 -5.31 4.42 1.23
C VAL A 147 -5.54 3.97 2.66
N TYR A 148 -4.57 3.24 3.22
CA TYR A 148 -4.67 2.64 4.54
C TYR A 148 -3.87 3.38 5.60
N ASN A 149 -3.29 4.54 5.28
CA ASN A 149 -2.48 5.35 6.19
C ASN A 149 -1.35 4.58 6.87
N ASP A 150 -0.71 3.67 6.13
CA ASP A 150 0.25 2.71 6.69
C ASP A 150 1.42 3.37 7.37
N LYS A 151 1.96 4.43 6.76
CA LYS A 151 3.16 5.11 7.25
C LYS A 151 2.84 5.93 8.51
N LEU A 152 1.63 6.50 8.60
CA LEU A 152 1.12 7.11 9.84
C LEU A 152 0.98 6.06 10.95
N ILE A 153 0.38 4.90 10.66
CA ILE A 153 0.21 3.84 11.65
C ILE A 153 1.57 3.28 12.07
N ALA A 154 2.51 3.13 11.13
CA ALA A 154 3.87 2.72 11.42
C ALA A 154 4.57 3.69 12.39
N CYS A 155 4.34 5.00 12.30
CA CYS A 155 4.86 5.98 13.26
C CYS A 155 4.38 5.75 14.71
N LEU A 156 3.24 5.09 14.92
CA LEU A 156 2.73 4.81 16.27
C LEU A 156 3.53 3.71 16.99
N PHE A 157 4.19 2.81 16.24
CA PHE A 157 4.95 1.69 16.83
C PHE A 157 6.26 2.11 17.50
N PRO A 158 7.10 2.99 16.91
CA PRO A 158 8.27 3.56 17.58
C PRO A 158 7.91 4.31 18.86
N CYS A 159 6.77 5.00 18.93
CA CYS A 159 6.32 5.67 20.16
C CYS A 159 6.10 4.67 21.30
N ALA A 160 5.45 3.53 21.03
CA ALA A 160 5.28 2.46 22.02
C ALA A 160 6.62 1.84 22.44
N TYR A 161 7.57 1.71 21.50
CA TYR A 161 8.93 1.26 21.80
C TYR A 161 9.71 2.25 22.68
N CYS A 162 9.63 3.56 22.38
CA CYS A 162 10.27 4.61 23.18
C CYS A 162 9.72 4.64 24.60
N VAL A 163 8.40 4.51 24.77
CA VAL A 163 7.79 4.40 26.11
C VAL A 163 8.34 3.18 26.84
N GLY A 164 8.36 2.01 26.21
CA GLY A 164 8.91 0.79 26.83
C GLY A 164 10.40 0.88 27.18
N LEU A 165 11.21 1.54 26.35
CA LEU A 165 12.64 1.76 26.58
C LEU A 165 12.88 2.75 27.73
N VAL A 166 12.15 3.86 27.77
CA VAL A 166 12.20 4.82 28.88
C VAL A 166 11.76 4.16 30.19
N SER A 167 10.68 3.39 30.19
CA SER A 167 10.24 2.62 31.36
C SER A 167 11.29 1.59 31.80
N SER A 168 11.97 0.91 30.87
CA SER A 168 13.05 -0.03 31.17
C SER A 168 14.26 0.67 31.81
N LEU A 169 14.65 1.84 31.29
CA LEU A 169 15.76 2.64 31.82
C LEU A 169 15.43 3.20 33.20
N ILE A 170 14.21 3.67 33.43
CA ILE A 170 13.74 4.11 34.76
C ILE A 170 13.77 2.95 35.75
N ALA A 171 13.24 1.78 35.38
CA ALA A 171 13.26 0.58 36.22
C ALA A 171 14.69 0.13 36.56
N PHE A 172 15.61 0.16 35.59
CA PHE A 172 17.02 -0.16 35.79
C PHE A 172 17.74 0.85 36.69
N ARG A 173 17.46 2.15 36.54
CA ARG A 173 18.02 3.19 37.41
C ARG A 173 17.55 3.01 38.86
N LEU A 174 16.27 2.68 39.05
CA LEU A 174 15.71 2.39 40.37
C LEU A 174 16.36 1.15 41.00
N LEU A 175 16.83 0.17 40.23
CA LEU A 175 17.56 -0.99 40.76
C LEU A 175 18.97 -0.66 41.27
N ILE A 176 19.64 0.35 40.68
CA ILE A 176 21.06 0.64 40.95
C ILE A 176 21.27 1.68 42.05
N VAL A 177 20.34 2.64 42.17
CA VAL A 177 20.55 3.83 43.02
C VAL A 177 20.31 3.55 44.51
N ASP A 178 19.63 2.45 44.86
CA ASP A 178 19.17 2.19 46.21
C ASP A 178 20.03 1.12 46.90
N LYS A 179 20.90 1.55 47.82
CA LYS A 179 21.82 0.66 48.54
C LYS A 179 21.17 -0.12 49.69
N GLU A 180 19.99 0.31 50.15
CA GLU A 180 19.22 -0.31 51.25
C GLU A 180 17.95 -0.98 50.74
N MET A 181 18.08 -1.82 49.70
CA MET A 181 16.92 -2.43 49.06
C MET A 181 16.52 -3.75 49.75
N THR A 182 15.25 -3.89 50.14
CA THR A 182 14.76 -5.17 50.70
C THR A 182 14.62 -6.24 49.62
N ILE A 183 14.57 -7.52 50.00
CA ILE A 183 14.33 -8.63 49.06
C ILE A 183 13.01 -8.43 48.29
N LYS A 184 11.97 -7.91 48.96
CA LYS A 184 10.68 -7.63 48.33
C LYS A 184 10.80 -6.56 47.25
N ASP A 185 11.55 -5.49 47.52
CA ASP A 185 11.80 -4.41 46.56
C ASP A 185 12.64 -4.90 45.37
N LEU A 186 13.65 -5.74 45.64
CA LEU A 186 14.46 -6.39 44.61
C LEU A 186 13.59 -7.23 43.67
N VAL A 187 12.69 -8.06 44.20
CA VAL A 187 11.79 -8.91 43.40
C VAL A 187 10.83 -8.06 42.56
N ILE A 188 10.23 -7.01 43.13
CA ILE A 188 9.32 -6.11 42.40
C ILE A 188 10.05 -5.41 41.27
N ARG A 189 11.22 -4.82 41.55
CA ARG A 189 11.98 -4.04 40.55
C ARG A 189 12.57 -4.93 39.45
N THR A 190 13.07 -6.13 39.77
CA THR A 190 13.56 -7.10 38.77
C THR A 190 12.44 -7.65 37.89
N THR A 191 11.25 -7.91 38.46
CA THR A 191 10.06 -8.30 37.68
C THR A 191 9.64 -7.17 36.73
N GLY A 192 9.62 -5.92 37.21
CA GLY A 192 9.33 -4.75 36.38
C GLY A 192 10.32 -4.58 35.21
N LEU A 193 11.62 -4.80 35.46
CA LEU A 193 12.64 -4.77 34.42
C LEU A 193 12.43 -5.90 33.39
N ALA A 194 12.18 -7.14 33.85
CA ALA A 194 11.93 -8.28 32.98
C ALA A 194 10.69 -8.08 32.09
N LEU A 195 9.60 -7.56 32.65
CA LEU A 195 8.39 -7.20 31.90
C LEU A 195 8.68 -6.11 30.87
N SER A 196 9.46 -5.10 31.22
CA SER A 196 9.80 -4.00 30.31
C SER A 196 10.67 -4.47 29.15
N ILE A 197 11.67 -5.33 29.41
CA ILE A 197 12.49 -5.98 28.37
C ILE A 197 11.62 -6.89 27.47
N GLY A 198 10.72 -7.67 28.07
CA GLY A 198 9.79 -8.54 27.36
C GLY A 198 8.87 -7.75 26.42
N LEU A 199 8.27 -6.67 26.93
CA LEU A 199 7.43 -5.75 26.15
C LEU A 199 8.20 -5.09 25.01
N ASN A 200 9.45 -4.69 25.25
CA ASN A 200 10.31 -4.09 24.23
C ASN A 200 10.58 -5.09 23.08
N ARG A 201 10.99 -6.32 23.41
CA ARG A 201 11.23 -7.37 22.41
C ARG A 201 9.95 -7.73 21.65
N ALA A 202 8.83 -7.89 22.35
CA ALA A 202 7.54 -8.19 21.74
C ALA A 202 7.10 -7.07 20.77
N SER A 203 7.27 -5.81 21.18
CA SER A 203 6.96 -4.64 20.33
C SER A 203 7.81 -4.61 19.06
N ARG A 204 9.10 -4.94 19.14
CA ARG A 204 9.98 -5.02 17.96
C ARG A 204 9.56 -6.13 17.00
N ILE A 205 9.23 -7.31 17.52
CA ILE A 205 8.75 -8.44 16.70
C ILE A 205 7.42 -8.07 16.02
N LEU A 206 6.51 -7.44 16.77
CA LEU A 206 5.22 -6.99 16.25
C LEU A 206 5.41 -5.94 15.16
N ALA A 207 6.30 -4.97 15.34
CA ALA A 207 6.60 -3.94 14.34
C ALA A 207 7.14 -4.54 13.03
N ILE A 208 8.05 -5.53 13.11
CA ILE A 208 8.58 -6.23 11.92
C ILE A 208 7.46 -6.99 11.20
N LYS A 209 6.65 -7.76 11.94
CA LYS A 209 5.51 -8.49 11.36
C LYS A 209 4.49 -7.54 10.74
N PHE A 210 4.23 -6.41 11.39
CA PHE A 210 3.30 -5.42 10.91
C PHE A 210 3.79 -4.73 9.63
N ALA A 211 5.08 -4.39 9.54
CA ALA A 211 5.69 -3.87 8.32
C ALA A 211 5.54 -4.87 7.15
N ARG A 212 5.88 -6.15 7.37
CA ARG A 212 5.70 -7.21 6.35
C ARG A 212 4.23 -7.38 5.95
N TYR A 213 3.32 -7.30 6.91
CA TYR A 213 1.88 -7.31 6.65
C TYR A 213 1.47 -6.16 5.73
N GLN A 214 1.94 -4.94 5.98
CA GLN A 214 1.60 -3.75 5.19
C GLN A 214 2.09 -3.88 3.74
N GLU A 215 3.35 -4.26 3.54
CA GLU A 215 3.95 -4.49 2.22
C GLU A 215 3.20 -5.59 1.46
N GLN A 216 2.92 -6.73 2.12
CA GLN A 216 2.20 -7.84 1.48
C GLN A 216 0.77 -7.47 1.10
N ARG A 217 0.09 -6.70 1.95
CA ARG A 217 -1.26 -6.23 1.66
C ARG A 217 -1.25 -5.25 0.50
N ALA A 218 -0.30 -4.32 0.46
CA ALA A 218 -0.15 -3.38 -0.64
C ALA A 218 0.07 -4.14 -1.96
N ASP A 219 0.89 -5.18 -1.96
CA ASP A 219 1.07 -6.09 -3.10
C ASP A 219 -0.22 -6.77 -3.54
N ILE A 220 -0.85 -7.53 -2.64
CA ILE A 220 -2.07 -8.30 -2.96
C ILE A 220 -3.14 -7.37 -3.54
N GLU A 221 -3.38 -6.23 -2.90
CA GLU A 221 -4.39 -5.28 -3.37
C GLU A 221 -3.97 -4.58 -4.67
N SER A 222 -2.68 -4.31 -4.89
CA SER A 222 -2.19 -3.78 -6.17
C SER A 222 -2.45 -4.74 -7.34
N TYR A 223 -2.19 -6.05 -7.15
CA TYR A 223 -2.44 -7.05 -8.17
C TYR A 223 -3.93 -7.21 -8.48
N LYS A 224 -4.80 -7.13 -7.46
CA LYS A 224 -6.27 -7.08 -7.66
C LYS A 224 -6.71 -5.88 -8.49
N ARG A 225 -5.95 -4.78 -8.50
CA ARG A 225 -6.26 -3.53 -9.20
C ARG A 225 -5.69 -3.46 -10.62
N LEU A 226 -4.63 -4.20 -10.93
CA LEU A 226 -4.01 -4.19 -12.27
C LEU A 226 -4.99 -4.56 -13.39
N LYS A 227 -5.88 -5.54 -13.13
CA LYS A 227 -6.92 -6.03 -14.06
C LYS A 227 -6.39 -6.35 -15.47
N CYS A 228 -5.18 -6.92 -15.54
CA CYS A 228 -4.47 -7.20 -16.79
C CYS A 228 -3.49 -8.37 -16.61
N TYR A 229 -3.66 -9.47 -17.35
CA TYR A 229 -2.76 -10.62 -17.23
C TYR A 229 -1.36 -10.33 -17.78
N LYS A 230 -1.23 -9.55 -18.87
CA LYS A 230 0.07 -9.12 -19.42
C LYS A 230 0.87 -8.27 -18.43
N CYS A 231 0.22 -7.39 -17.66
CA CYS A 231 0.91 -6.65 -16.59
C CYS A 231 1.45 -7.57 -15.49
N VAL A 232 0.71 -8.64 -15.14
CA VAL A 232 1.17 -9.62 -14.16
C VAL A 232 2.32 -10.44 -14.72
N GLU A 233 2.25 -10.86 -15.99
CA GLU A 233 3.33 -11.55 -16.70
C GLU A 233 4.63 -10.74 -16.70
N GLU A 234 4.57 -9.47 -17.09
CA GLU A 234 5.71 -8.56 -17.07
C GLU A 234 6.34 -8.49 -15.67
N MET A 235 5.53 -8.37 -14.61
CA MET A 235 6.05 -8.36 -13.22
C MET A 235 6.78 -9.65 -12.85
N ARG A 236 6.23 -10.80 -13.22
CA ARG A 236 6.82 -12.10 -12.90
C ARG A 236 8.18 -12.29 -13.57
N THR A 237 8.37 -11.75 -14.77
CA THR A 237 9.63 -11.82 -15.51
C THR A 237 10.67 -10.84 -14.96
N HIS A 238 10.27 -9.62 -14.57
CA HIS A 238 11.21 -8.56 -14.18
C HIS A 238 11.60 -8.58 -12.69
N SER A 239 10.77 -9.16 -11.83
CA SER A 239 11.01 -9.18 -10.38
C SER A 239 10.61 -10.52 -9.76
N PRO A 240 11.39 -11.59 -10.05
CA PRO A 240 11.14 -12.88 -9.44
C PRO A 240 11.41 -12.81 -7.92
N SER A 241 10.38 -13.07 -7.13
CA SER A 241 10.42 -13.15 -5.68
C SER A 241 10.12 -14.59 -5.26
N ASN A 242 11.02 -15.18 -4.47
CA ASN A 242 10.78 -16.50 -3.89
C ASN A 242 10.09 -16.39 -2.51
N ILE A 243 9.72 -17.54 -1.93
CA ILE A 243 9.05 -17.60 -0.63
C ILE A 243 9.93 -17.02 0.50
N ASP A 244 11.26 -17.16 0.42
CA ASP A 244 12.17 -16.62 1.44
C ASP A 244 12.21 -15.09 1.41
N PHE A 245 12.17 -14.50 0.22
CA PHE A 245 12.05 -13.07 0.02
C PHE A 245 10.70 -12.55 0.55
N GLU A 246 9.61 -13.27 0.28
CA GLU A 246 8.29 -12.97 0.86
C GLU A 246 8.33 -12.98 2.39
N ASN A 247 8.92 -14.02 3.00
CA ASN A 247 9.04 -14.13 4.45
C ASN A 247 9.90 -13.02 5.08
N SER A 248 10.89 -12.52 4.34
CA SER A 248 11.84 -11.52 4.81
C SER A 248 11.32 -10.09 4.70
N PHE A 249 10.67 -9.77 3.59
CA PHE A 249 10.30 -8.40 3.20
C PHE A 249 8.79 -8.16 3.08
N GLY A 250 7.99 -9.22 2.95
CA GLY A 250 6.53 -9.12 2.81
C GLY A 250 6.04 -9.08 1.35
N TYR A 251 6.90 -8.95 0.36
CA TYR A 251 6.47 -8.94 -1.05
C TYR A 251 5.92 -10.29 -1.50
N VAL A 252 4.83 -10.32 -2.26
CA VAL A 252 4.19 -11.57 -2.69
C VAL A 252 5.13 -12.35 -3.62
N ALA A 253 5.34 -13.63 -3.34
CA ALA A 253 6.16 -14.53 -4.14
C ALA A 253 5.58 -14.76 -5.56
N THR A 254 6.45 -14.93 -6.55
CA THR A 254 6.10 -15.14 -7.96
C THR A 254 5.14 -16.29 -8.19
N ASP A 255 5.24 -17.39 -7.45
CA ASP A 255 4.33 -18.53 -7.55
C ASP A 255 2.89 -18.14 -7.17
N ARG A 256 2.74 -17.23 -6.21
CA ARG A 256 1.43 -16.71 -5.81
C ARG A 256 0.90 -15.70 -6.82
N LEU A 257 1.78 -15.05 -7.59
CA LEU A 257 1.39 -14.18 -8.70
C LEU A 257 0.79 -14.95 -9.87
N GLN A 258 1.12 -16.24 -10.01
CA GLN A 258 0.52 -17.14 -11.01
C GLN A 258 -1.01 -17.18 -10.88
N ILE A 259 -1.55 -17.15 -9.66
CA ILE A 259 -3.02 -17.13 -9.41
C ILE A 259 -3.67 -15.90 -10.03
N PHE A 260 -3.04 -14.72 -9.90
CA PHE A 260 -3.52 -13.50 -10.54
C PHE A 260 -3.44 -13.58 -12.07
N TYR A 261 -2.32 -14.07 -12.59
CA TYR A 261 -2.12 -14.25 -14.02
C TYR A 261 -3.19 -15.17 -14.62
N ASP A 262 -3.38 -16.36 -14.04
CA ASP A 262 -4.31 -17.37 -14.55
C ASP A 262 -5.74 -16.86 -14.57
N ARG A 263 -6.20 -16.20 -13.50
CA ARG A 263 -7.57 -15.65 -13.45
C ARG A 263 -7.78 -14.52 -14.44
N TYR A 264 -6.84 -13.58 -14.54
CA TYR A 264 -6.95 -12.51 -15.52
C TYR A 264 -6.84 -13.05 -16.96
N LYS A 265 -6.02 -14.08 -17.20
CA LYS A 265 -5.86 -14.69 -18.52
C LYS A 265 -7.11 -15.47 -18.93
N GLN A 266 -7.67 -16.26 -18.01
CA GLN A 266 -8.93 -17.00 -18.22
C GLN A 266 -10.10 -16.05 -18.51
N ALA A 267 -10.12 -14.88 -17.87
CA ALA A 267 -11.11 -13.84 -18.11
C ALA A 267 -10.74 -12.87 -19.25
N SER A 268 -9.67 -13.14 -20.01
CA SER A 268 -9.15 -12.28 -21.10
C SER A 268 -9.01 -10.81 -20.71
N CYS A 269 -8.64 -10.53 -19.46
CA CYS A 269 -8.52 -9.20 -18.92
C CYS A 269 -7.23 -8.54 -19.40
N LEU A 270 -7.36 -7.49 -20.21
CA LEU A 270 -6.27 -6.61 -20.63
C LEU A 270 -6.51 -5.16 -20.15
N CYS A 271 -5.43 -4.46 -19.84
CA CYS A 271 -5.49 -3.01 -19.65
C CYS A 271 -5.53 -2.29 -21.01
N PRO A 272 -5.94 -1.01 -21.07
CA PRO A 272 -6.06 -0.29 -22.34
C PRO A 272 -4.76 -0.27 -23.15
N PHE A 273 -3.59 -0.18 -22.50
CA PHE A 273 -2.29 -0.21 -23.16
C PHE A 273 -2.02 -1.55 -23.85
N HIS A 274 -2.18 -2.66 -23.13
CA HIS A 274 -2.00 -4.01 -23.69
C HIS A 274 -3.10 -4.40 -24.67
N LYS A 275 -4.33 -3.86 -24.53
CA LYS A 275 -5.42 -4.13 -25.47
C LYS A 275 -5.15 -3.50 -26.85
N LYS A 276 -4.61 -2.27 -26.90
CA LYS A 276 -4.23 -1.60 -28.16
C LYS A 276 -3.13 -2.36 -28.92
N ARG A 277 -2.28 -3.06 -28.19
CA ARG A 277 -1.10 -3.77 -28.70
C ARG A 277 -1.20 -5.28 -28.49
N GLU A 278 -2.42 -5.83 -28.46
CA GLU A 278 -2.66 -7.26 -28.13
C GLU A 278 -1.99 -8.22 -29.12
N HIS A 279 -1.77 -7.76 -30.35
CA HIS A 279 -1.07 -8.50 -31.41
C HIS A 279 0.46 -8.47 -31.26
N GLU A 280 1.00 -7.62 -30.40
CA GLU A 280 2.43 -7.55 -30.13
C GLU A 280 2.78 -8.52 -28.99
N ASP A 281 3.50 -9.60 -29.30
CA ASP A 281 3.95 -10.56 -28.28
C ASP A 281 5.26 -10.09 -27.60
N ARG A 282 5.23 -8.88 -27.05
CA ARG A 282 6.36 -8.28 -26.32
C ARG A 282 5.86 -7.39 -25.18
N SER A 283 6.75 -7.11 -24.23
CA SER A 283 6.49 -6.11 -23.18
C SER A 283 6.38 -4.71 -23.77
N ILE A 284 5.52 -3.88 -23.18
CA ILE A 284 5.37 -2.46 -23.53
C ILE A 284 6.12 -1.63 -22.49
N PHE A 285 7.06 -0.80 -22.93
CA PHE A 285 7.84 0.06 -22.03
C PHE A 285 7.19 1.43 -21.84
N ILE A 286 7.41 2.06 -20.68
CA ILE A 286 6.85 3.40 -20.36
C ILE A 286 7.21 4.44 -21.44
N SER A 287 8.42 4.36 -21.99
CA SER A 287 8.90 5.29 -23.03
C SER A 287 8.12 5.20 -24.35
N GLU A 288 7.33 4.13 -24.55
CA GLU A 288 6.52 3.92 -25.73
C GLU A 288 5.08 4.43 -25.57
N ILE A 289 4.73 4.95 -24.39
CA ILE A 289 3.39 5.46 -24.10
C ILE A 289 3.32 6.94 -24.41
N SER A 290 2.45 7.31 -25.36
CA SER A 290 2.24 8.72 -25.69
C SER A 290 1.49 9.46 -24.58
N GLU A 291 1.61 10.78 -24.52
CA GLU A 291 0.85 11.58 -23.55
C GLU A 291 -0.67 11.46 -23.75
N GLU A 292 -1.12 11.32 -24.99
CA GLU A 292 -2.52 11.15 -25.36
C GLU A 292 -3.06 9.82 -24.84
N GLU A 293 -2.33 8.72 -25.04
CA GLU A 293 -2.72 7.41 -24.49
C GLU A 293 -2.83 7.43 -22.97
N LEU A 294 -1.93 8.15 -22.32
CA LEU A 294 -1.95 8.30 -20.87
C LEU A 294 -3.13 9.16 -20.39
N LYS A 295 -3.48 10.23 -21.11
CA LYS A 295 -4.65 11.08 -20.83
C LYS A 295 -5.95 10.29 -21.00
N GLU A 296 -6.07 9.49 -22.07
CA GLU A 296 -7.21 8.59 -22.28
C GLU A 296 -7.36 7.59 -21.14
N TYR A 297 -6.24 6.96 -20.73
CA TYR A 297 -6.22 6.03 -19.61
C TYR A 297 -6.62 6.71 -18.30
N ALA A 298 -6.10 7.91 -18.03
CA ALA A 298 -6.45 8.70 -16.85
C ALA A 298 -7.95 9.08 -16.83
N GLN A 299 -8.54 9.36 -17.99
CA GLN A 299 -9.96 9.68 -18.11
C GLN A 299 -10.83 8.45 -17.82
N GLN A 300 -10.47 7.28 -18.37
CA GLN A 300 -11.17 6.03 -18.07
C GLN A 300 -11.13 5.67 -16.57
N ALA A 301 -9.99 5.88 -15.91
CA ALA A 301 -9.85 5.67 -14.48
C ALA A 301 -10.72 6.60 -13.61
N ARG A 302 -11.12 7.78 -14.12
CA ARG A 302 -12.04 8.70 -13.42
C ARG A 302 -13.51 8.33 -13.62
N SER A 303 -13.82 7.61 -14.70
CA SER A 303 -15.20 7.26 -15.09
C SER A 303 -15.68 5.91 -14.55
N ALA A 304 -14.77 5.07 -14.05
CA ALA A 304 -15.05 3.75 -13.47
C ALA A 304 -15.35 3.81 -11.95
#